data_AF-A0AAG5CQ47-F1
#
_entry.id   AF-A0AAG5CQ47-F1
#
_cell.length_a   1.000
_cell.length_b   1.000
_cell.length_c   1.000
_cell.angle_alpha   90.00
_cell.angle_beta   90.00
_cell.angle_gamma   90.00
#
_symmetry.space_group_name_H-M   'P 1'
#
loop_
_entity.id
_entity.type
_entity.pdbx_description
1 polymer ?
#
loop_
_entity_poly.entity_id
_entity_poly.type
_entity_poly.pdbx_seq_one_letter_code
_entity_poly.pdbx_strand_id
1 'polypeptide(L)'
;MLSSSRVYVGGAVNPRALLGARVHNNFVGCLRKVEFSADTLRLNLIDLARTGSKLIQVAGRVDYTCPPGDPQDPVTFTTRESYLVLPPWDASKQGLLSFKFRTNEPNGLIILNTMT
;
A
#
# COMPACT_ATOMS: atom_id res chain seq x y z
N MET A 1 22.28 -28.17 -7.33
CA MET A 1 21.03 -27.44 -6.99
C MET A 1 21.20 -26.00 -7.46
N LEU A 2 20.49 -25.60 -8.51
CA LEU A 2 20.55 -24.22 -8.99
C LEU A 2 19.82 -23.33 -7.98
N SER A 3 20.58 -22.64 -7.13
CA SER A 3 20.07 -21.56 -6.28
C SER A 3 19.54 -20.45 -7.19
N SER A 4 18.25 -20.47 -7.52
CA SER A 4 17.61 -19.30 -8.13
C SER A 4 17.46 -18.26 -7.02
N SER A 5 18.47 -17.38 -6.91
CA SER A 5 18.44 -16.26 -5.98
C SER A 5 17.39 -15.27 -6.48
N ARG A 6 16.27 -15.18 -5.77
CA ARG A 6 15.20 -14.23 -6.07
C ARG A 6 15.48 -12.91 -5.38
N VAL A 7 15.18 -11.81 -6.07
CA VAL A 7 15.16 -10.47 -5.48
C VAL A 7 13.72 -10.14 -5.13
N TYR A 8 13.51 -9.64 -3.91
CA TYR A 8 12.20 -9.21 -3.40
C TYR A 8 12.17 -7.69 -3.26
N VAL A 9 11.09 -7.05 -3.72
CA VAL A 9 10.89 -5.60 -3.63
C VAL A 9 9.59 -5.34 -2.87
N GLY A 10 9.64 -4.47 -1.87
CA GLY A 10 8.48 -4.09 -1.04
C GLY A 10 8.04 -5.17 -0.03
N GLY A 11 8.39 -6.42 -0.21
CA GLY A 11 8.08 -7.47 0.76
C GLY A 11 8.29 -8.88 0.24
N ALA A 12 8.01 -9.86 1.08
CA ALA A 12 8.02 -11.28 0.73
C ALA A 12 6.81 -11.99 1.33
N VAL A 13 6.51 -13.19 0.81
CA VAL A 13 5.43 -14.05 1.33
C VAL A 13 5.69 -14.41 2.80
N ASN A 14 6.96 -14.67 3.15
CA ASN A 14 7.37 -14.91 4.52
C ASN A 14 8.64 -14.10 4.85
N PRO A 15 8.51 -12.85 5.33
CA PRO A 15 9.65 -12.00 5.65
C PRO A 15 10.53 -12.53 6.78
N ARG A 16 10.01 -13.42 7.64
CA ARG A 16 10.78 -14.08 8.71
C ARG A 16 11.73 -15.16 8.17
N ALA A 17 11.44 -15.72 7.00
CA ALA A 17 12.28 -16.73 6.37
C ALA A 17 13.47 -16.12 5.59
N LEU A 18 13.53 -14.80 5.44
CA LEU A 18 14.61 -14.13 4.72
C LEU A 18 15.86 -14.05 5.60
N LEU A 19 16.89 -14.78 5.20
CA LEU A 19 18.19 -14.77 5.87
C LEU A 19 18.79 -13.35 5.84
N GLY A 20 19.28 -12.89 7.00
CA GLY A 20 19.91 -11.56 7.14
C GLY A 20 18.94 -10.38 7.20
N ALA A 21 17.61 -10.61 7.11
CA ALA A 21 16.63 -9.55 7.26
C ALA A 21 16.59 -9.04 8.72
N ARG A 22 16.76 -7.73 8.92
CA ARG A 22 16.66 -7.07 10.24
C ARG A 22 15.23 -6.77 10.66
N VAL A 23 14.30 -6.75 9.69
CA VAL A 23 12.89 -6.42 9.88
C VAL A 23 12.05 -7.52 9.24
N HIS A 24 10.94 -7.87 9.87
CA HIS A 24 10.07 -8.99 9.46
C HIS A 24 8.66 -8.56 9.04
N ASN A 25 8.49 -7.29 8.68
CA ASN A 25 7.27 -6.73 8.13
C ASN A 25 7.51 -6.33 6.66
N ASN A 26 6.46 -6.39 5.84
CA ASN A 26 6.50 -5.83 4.50
C ASN A 26 6.47 -4.30 4.55
N PHE A 27 7.00 -3.67 3.51
CA PHE A 27 7.02 -2.22 3.37
C PHE A 27 5.62 -1.67 3.14
N VAL A 28 5.27 -0.60 3.85
CA VAL A 28 4.03 0.15 3.68
C VAL A 28 4.39 1.56 3.23
N GLY A 29 3.99 1.93 2.02
CA GLY A 29 4.29 3.24 1.43
C GLY A 29 4.56 3.13 -0.06
N CYS A 30 5.21 4.15 -0.61
CA CYS A 30 5.60 4.17 -2.02
C CYS A 30 7.09 3.90 -2.21
N LEU A 31 7.42 3.01 -3.13
CA LEU A 31 8.78 2.85 -3.65
C LEU A 31 8.87 3.50 -5.03
N ARG A 32 9.94 4.26 -5.29
CA ARG A 32 10.21 4.91 -6.58
C ARG A 32 11.67 4.64 -6.98
N LYS A 33 11.94 4.62 -8.29
CA LYS A 33 13.29 4.46 -8.85
C LYS A 33 14.05 3.23 -8.29
N VAL A 34 13.37 2.09 -8.21
CA VAL A 34 14.00 0.83 -7.77
C VAL A 34 14.69 0.18 -8.96
N GLU A 35 16.02 0.14 -8.92
CA GLU A 35 16.87 -0.39 -9.99
C GLU A 35 17.85 -1.43 -9.43
N PHE A 36 18.01 -2.52 -10.17
CA PHE A 36 19.09 -3.48 -9.93
C PHE A 36 20.19 -3.25 -10.96
N SER A 37 21.42 -3.01 -10.50
CA SER A 37 22.59 -2.82 -11.37
C SER A 37 23.67 -3.84 -11.03
N ALA A 38 24.18 -4.54 -12.02
CA ALA A 38 25.31 -5.46 -11.92
C ALA A 38 26.10 -5.46 -13.23
N ASP A 39 27.38 -5.11 -13.20
CA ASP A 39 28.24 -4.95 -14.37
C ASP A 39 27.59 -4.06 -15.46
N THR A 40 27.22 -4.64 -16.60
CA THR A 40 26.53 -3.96 -17.72
C THR A 40 25.01 -4.08 -17.66
N LEU A 41 24.47 -4.87 -16.72
CA LEU A 41 23.05 -5.09 -16.53
C LEU A 41 22.45 -3.99 -15.65
N ARG A 42 21.42 -3.32 -16.16
CA ARG A 42 20.58 -2.39 -15.42
C ARG A 42 19.12 -2.72 -15.63
N LEU A 43 18.42 -3.04 -14.55
CA LEU A 43 17.02 -3.44 -14.57
C LEU A 43 16.19 -2.50 -13.69
N ASN A 44 15.32 -1.73 -14.32
CA ASN A 44 14.29 -0.97 -13.60
C ASN A 44 13.16 -1.93 -13.20
N LEU A 45 13.15 -2.32 -11.93
CA LEU A 45 12.25 -3.36 -11.43
C LEU A 45 10.79 -2.89 -11.41
N ILE A 46 10.54 -1.59 -11.25
CA ILE A 46 9.19 -1.03 -11.25
C ILE A 46 8.60 -1.05 -12.67
N ASP A 47 9.38 -0.65 -13.67
CA ASP A 47 8.90 -0.65 -15.06
C ASP A 47 8.71 -2.07 -15.60
N LEU A 48 9.59 -3.01 -15.23
CA LEU A 48 9.43 -4.42 -15.58
C LEU A 48 8.16 -5.03 -14.95
N ALA A 49 7.82 -4.66 -13.71
CA ALA A 49 6.58 -5.08 -13.06
C ALA A 49 5.35 -4.47 -13.76
N ARG A 50 5.39 -3.18 -14.09
CA ARG A 50 4.30 -2.45 -14.75
C ARG A 50 4.00 -2.97 -16.15
N THR A 51 5.04 -3.37 -16.89
CA THR A 51 4.93 -3.90 -18.26
C THR A 51 4.61 -5.40 -18.31
N GLY A 52 4.56 -6.08 -17.17
CA GLY A 52 4.27 -7.51 -17.10
C GLY A 52 5.40 -8.39 -17.66
N SER A 53 6.66 -7.96 -17.50
CA SER A 53 7.82 -8.74 -17.93
C SER A 53 7.84 -10.12 -17.28
N LYS A 54 8.17 -11.15 -18.06
CA LYS A 54 8.30 -12.55 -17.60
C LYS A 54 9.39 -12.75 -16.52
N LEU A 55 10.28 -11.76 -16.36
CA LEU A 55 11.34 -11.77 -15.34
C LEU A 55 10.82 -11.41 -13.95
N ILE A 56 9.62 -10.83 -13.85
CA ILE A 56 9.05 -10.36 -12.59
C ILE A 56 7.71 -11.04 -12.30
N GLN A 57 7.49 -11.37 -11.04
CA GLN A 57 6.20 -11.79 -10.52
C GLN A 57 5.69 -10.73 -9.54
N VAL A 58 4.47 -10.22 -9.78
CA VAL A 58 3.80 -9.26 -8.91
C VAL A 58 2.81 -10.00 -8.01
N ALA A 59 2.83 -9.71 -6.72
CA ALA A 59 1.92 -10.29 -5.73
C ALA A 59 1.05 -9.22 -5.07
N GLY A 60 -0.25 -9.48 -4.97
CA GLY A 60 -1.23 -8.55 -4.39
C GLY A 60 -1.66 -7.44 -5.35
N ARG A 61 -2.37 -6.44 -4.81
CA ARG A 61 -2.85 -5.28 -5.57
C ARG A 61 -1.84 -4.14 -5.47
N VAL A 62 -1.06 -3.94 -6.54
CA VAL A 62 -0.05 -2.88 -6.64
C VAL A 62 -0.61 -1.74 -7.50
N ASP A 63 -0.49 -0.51 -7.00
CA ASP A 63 -0.73 0.70 -7.78
C ASP A 63 0.63 1.27 -8.23
N TYR A 64 0.70 1.70 -9.49
CA TYR A 64 1.91 2.32 -10.05
C TYR A 64 1.87 3.85 -9.99
N THR A 65 0.87 4.39 -9.31
CA THR A 65 0.81 5.79 -8.89
C THR A 65 1.14 5.89 -7.41
N CYS A 66 1.76 7.00 -7.02
CA CYS A 66 2.01 7.30 -5.62
C CYS A 66 1.37 8.65 -5.29
N PRO A 67 0.28 8.66 -4.50
CA PRO A 67 -0.42 9.88 -4.15
C PRO A 67 0.49 10.83 -3.36
N PRO A 68 0.25 12.15 -3.44
CA PRO A 68 0.95 13.12 -2.60
C PRO A 68 0.55 12.92 -1.13
N GLY A 69 1.54 12.98 -0.24
CA GLY A 69 1.37 12.78 1.20
C GLY A 69 2.00 11.47 1.70
N ASP A 70 2.37 11.45 2.98
CA ASP A 70 2.82 10.22 3.63
C ASP A 70 1.66 9.22 3.73
N PRO A 71 1.93 7.89 3.69
CA PRO A 71 0.92 6.90 4.01
C PRO A 71 0.35 7.24 5.39
N GLN A 72 -0.89 7.74 5.40
CA GLN A 72 -1.60 8.07 6.63
C GLN A 72 -1.80 6.75 7.39
N ASP A 73 -1.34 6.70 8.63
CA ASP A 73 -1.59 5.56 9.50
C ASP A 73 -3.12 5.35 9.59
N PRO A 74 -3.59 4.11 9.45
CA PRO A 74 -5.01 3.84 9.53
C PRO A 74 -5.52 4.18 10.95
N VAL A 75 -6.66 4.86 11.02
CA VAL A 75 -7.35 5.09 12.30
C VAL A 75 -8.21 3.88 12.63
N THR A 76 -8.09 3.39 13.88
CA THR A 76 -8.93 2.29 14.38
C THR A 76 -9.97 2.83 15.36
N PHE A 77 -11.24 2.56 15.07
CA PHE A 77 -12.37 2.87 15.95
C PHE A 77 -12.63 1.64 16.85
N THR A 78 -12.23 1.73 18.11
CA THR A 78 -12.26 0.58 19.04
C THR A 78 -13.57 0.44 19.82
N THR A 79 -14.42 1.48 19.84
CA THR A 79 -15.72 1.47 20.53
C THR A 79 -16.83 1.98 19.60
N ARG A 80 -18.08 1.66 19.92
CA ARG A 80 -19.25 2.04 19.09
C ARG A 80 -19.48 3.55 19.08
N GLU A 81 -19.04 4.24 20.12
CA GLU A 81 -19.20 5.68 20.32
C GLU A 81 -18.00 6.47 19.76
N SER A 82 -16.95 5.80 19.29
CA SER A 82 -15.78 6.48 18.74
C SER A 82 -16.08 7.02 17.33
N TYR A 83 -15.85 8.32 17.13
CA TYR A 83 -15.99 8.99 15.83
C TYR A 83 -14.95 10.11 15.69
N LEU A 84 -14.68 10.50 14.44
CA LEU A 84 -13.90 11.69 14.12
C LEU A 84 -14.82 12.76 13.54
N VAL A 85 -14.61 14.01 13.97
CA VAL A 85 -15.23 15.16 13.32
C VAL A 85 -14.31 15.62 12.20
N LEU A 86 -14.80 15.55 10.97
CA LEU A 86 -14.11 16.08 9.80
C LEU A 86 -14.45 17.57 9.62
N PRO A 87 -13.57 18.36 8.98
CA PRO A 87 -13.91 19.72 8.58
C PRO A 87 -15.21 19.78 7.77
N PRO A 88 -15.98 20.88 7.86
CA PRO A 88 -17.22 21.03 7.10
C PRO A 88 -17.02 20.78 5.61
N TRP A 89 -17.91 19.99 5.02
CA TRP A 89 -17.82 19.68 3.60
C TRP A 89 -18.58 20.71 2.77
N ASP A 90 -17.85 21.68 2.21
CA ASP A 90 -18.39 22.62 1.23
C ASP A 90 -18.45 22.01 -0.18
N ALA A 91 -19.47 21.17 -0.42
CA ALA A 91 -19.79 20.65 -1.76
C ALA A 91 -21.04 21.32 -2.32
N SER A 92 -20.95 22.63 -2.58
CA SER A 92 -22.06 23.44 -3.11
C SER A 92 -22.65 22.96 -4.46
N LYS A 93 -21.90 22.18 -5.26
CA LYS A 93 -22.41 21.59 -6.52
C LYS A 93 -22.03 20.13 -6.72
N GLN A 94 -20.80 19.76 -6.37
CA GLN A 94 -20.29 18.39 -6.55
C GLN A 94 -19.14 18.15 -5.57
N GLY A 95 -19.04 16.93 -5.05
CA GLY A 95 -17.96 16.51 -4.15
C GLY A 95 -17.62 15.04 -4.34
N LEU A 96 -16.36 14.67 -4.11
CA LEU A 96 -15.87 13.30 -4.14
C LEU A 96 -15.23 12.95 -2.79
N LEU A 97 -15.71 11.89 -2.15
CA LEU A 97 -15.09 11.32 -0.95
C LEU A 97 -14.65 9.89 -1.24
N SER A 98 -13.37 9.63 -1.01
CA SER A 98 -12.74 8.32 -1.20
C SER A 98 -12.02 7.91 0.08
N PHE A 99 -12.32 6.73 0.60
CA PHE A 99 -11.64 6.16 1.76
C PHE A 99 -11.60 4.63 1.65
N LYS A 100 -10.71 3.99 2.42
CA LYS A 100 -10.62 2.54 2.56
C LYS A 100 -10.97 2.17 4.00
N PHE A 101 -11.71 1.10 4.20
CA PHE A 101 -12.04 0.60 5.53
C PHE A 101 -11.92 -0.93 5.59
N ARG A 102 -11.77 -1.47 6.80
CA ARG A 102 -11.79 -2.90 7.10
C ARG A 102 -12.47 -3.10 8.46
N THR A 103 -13.43 -4.00 8.54
CA THR A 103 -14.13 -4.33 9.80
C THR A 103 -14.54 -5.80 9.81
N ASN A 104 -14.70 -6.37 11.00
CA ASN A 104 -15.35 -7.66 11.23
C ASN A 104 -16.77 -7.48 11.81
N GLU A 105 -17.17 -6.24 12.13
CA GLU A 105 -18.48 -5.93 12.70
C GLU A 105 -19.58 -5.95 11.62
N PRO A 106 -20.75 -6.54 11.91
CA PRO A 106 -21.84 -6.63 10.94
C PRO A 106 -22.59 -5.30 10.73
N ASN A 107 -22.50 -4.37 11.69
CA ASN A 107 -23.21 -3.09 11.67
C ASN A 107 -22.29 -1.95 12.09
N GLY A 108 -22.39 -0.80 11.44
CA GLY A 108 -21.65 0.41 11.80
C GLY A 108 -21.99 1.60 10.90
N LEU A 109 -22.06 2.79 11.50
CA LEU A 109 -22.20 4.06 10.78
C LEU A 109 -20.80 4.52 10.34
N ILE A 110 -20.57 4.64 9.04
CA ILE A 110 -19.23 4.95 8.50
C ILE A 110 -19.04 6.46 8.34
N ILE A 111 -20.00 7.14 7.71
CA ILE A 111 -19.99 8.60 7.51
C ILE A 111 -21.39 9.11 7.81
N LEU A 112 -21.44 10.21 8.55
CA LEU A 112 -22.66 10.98 8.77
C LEU A 112 -22.35 12.44 8.49
N ASN A 113 -23.17 13.05 7.63
CA ASN A 113 -23.18 14.50 7.46
C ASN A 113 -24.52 15.02 7.98
N THR A 114 -24.49 15.77 9.08
CA THR A 114 -25.66 16.48 9.59
C THR A 114 -25.52 17.94 9.21
N MET A 115 -26.46 18.47 8.42
CA MET A 115 -26.61 19.91 8.29
C MET A 115 -26.95 20.48 9.68
N THR A 116 -26.07 21.31 10.23
CA THR A 116 -26.42 22.27 11.28
C THR A 116 -26.78 23.60 10.64
#